data_AF-A0A966R291-F1
#
_entry.id   AF-A0A966R291-F1
#
_cell.length_a   1.000
_cell.length_b   1.000
_cell.length_c   1.000
_cell.angle_alpha   90.00
_cell.angle_beta   90.00
_cell.angle_gamma   90.00
#
_symmetry.space_group_name_H-M   'P 1'
#
loop_
_entity.id
_entity.type
_entity.pdbx_description
1 polymer ?
#
loop_
_entity_poly.entity_id
_entity_poly.type
_entity_poly.pdbx_seq_one_letter_code
_entity_poly.pdbx_strand_id
1 'polypeptide(L)'
;MKPGLLRETLFIAMSVARGYSTKRRKSSLAKKPLNKPMRGDVKKFKVFVKNADGRVVKVNFGDKNMEIRRDNPKAKKSFRARHKCENPGPKTKARYWSCKMWSTKPVSKVLKGK
;
A
#
# COMPACT_ATOMS: atom_id res chain seq x y z
N MET A 1 -3.58 -65.21 -12.52
CA MET A 1 -3.24 -64.28 -13.62
C MET A 1 -4.49 -63.44 -13.88
N LYS A 2 -4.59 -62.12 -13.68
CA LYS A 2 -3.63 -61.04 -13.92
C LYS A 2 -3.70 -59.98 -12.78
N PRO A 3 -2.63 -59.82 -11.97
CA PRO A 3 -2.45 -58.68 -11.08
C PRO A 3 -1.81 -57.52 -11.88
N GLY A 4 -2.26 -56.27 -11.75
CA GLY A 4 -1.46 -55.16 -12.27
C GLY A 4 -2.11 -53.80 -12.52
N LEU A 5 -3.43 -53.69 -12.65
CA LEU A 5 -4.04 -52.46 -13.18
C LEU A 5 -4.63 -51.50 -12.12
N LEU A 6 -4.03 -51.42 -10.94
CA LEU A 6 -4.56 -50.59 -9.83
C LEU A 6 -3.50 -49.70 -9.15
N ARG A 7 -2.28 -49.60 -9.71
CA ARG A 7 -1.22 -48.76 -9.16
C ARG A 7 -0.79 -47.58 -10.04
N GLU A 8 -1.21 -47.51 -11.30
CA GLU A 8 -0.83 -46.42 -12.21
C GLU A 8 -1.80 -45.23 -12.22
N THR A 9 -3.07 -45.42 -11.85
CA THR A 9 -4.07 -44.33 -11.85
C THR A 9 -4.05 -43.48 -10.58
N LEU A 10 -3.46 -43.96 -9.48
CA LEU A 10 -3.38 -43.20 -8.22
C LEU A 10 -2.29 -42.11 -8.22
N PHE A 11 -1.30 -42.18 -9.12
CA PHE A 11 -0.22 -41.20 -9.19
C PHE A 11 -0.58 -39.93 -9.97
N ILE A 12 -1.60 -39.98 -10.84
CA ILE A 12 -1.96 -38.83 -11.68
C ILE A 12 -2.87 -37.84 -10.93
N ALA A 13 -3.79 -38.31 -10.06
CA ALA A 13 -4.76 -37.43 -9.40
C ALA A 13 -4.24 -36.66 -8.17
N MET A 14 -3.10 -37.04 -7.57
CA MET A 14 -2.50 -36.32 -6.43
C MET A 14 -1.45 -35.26 -6.84
N SER A 15 -1.22 -35.03 -8.14
CA SER A 15 -0.18 -34.10 -8.60
C SER A 15 -0.63 -32.64 -8.80
N VAL A 16 -1.93 -32.31 -8.75
CA VAL A 16 -2.39 -30.91 -8.81
C VAL A 16 -2.34 -30.20 -7.44
N ALA A 17 -2.02 -30.93 -6.36
CA ALA A 17 -1.85 -30.36 -5.02
C ALA A 17 -0.41 -29.89 -4.71
N ARG A 18 0.49 -29.82 -5.70
CA ARG A 18 1.84 -29.26 -5.50
C ARG A 18 1.82 -27.75 -5.64
N GLY A 19 1.46 -27.11 -4.53
CA GLY A 19 2.03 -25.83 -4.11
C GLY A 19 1.97 -24.71 -5.14
N TYR A 20 0.96 -23.84 -5.00
CA TYR A 20 1.17 -22.44 -5.31
C TYR A 20 2.32 -21.95 -4.41
N SER A 21 3.53 -22.08 -4.93
CA SER A 21 4.75 -21.54 -4.36
C SER A 21 4.56 -20.04 -4.27
N THR A 22 4.09 -19.55 -3.13
CA THR A 22 4.23 -18.15 -2.74
C THR A 22 5.70 -17.93 -2.42
N LYS A 23 6.57 -18.03 -3.43
CA LYS A 23 7.96 -17.59 -3.35
C LYS A 23 7.88 -16.08 -3.20
N ARG A 24 7.68 -15.63 -1.96
CA ARG A 24 7.62 -14.24 -1.54
C ARG A 24 9.00 -13.69 -1.82
N ARG A 25 9.22 -13.22 -3.05
CA ARG A 25 10.45 -12.55 -3.48
C ARG A 25 10.71 -11.49 -2.42
N LYS A 26 11.72 -11.72 -1.58
CA LYS A 26 12.15 -10.80 -0.54
C LYS A 26 12.63 -9.56 -1.30
N SER A 27 11.71 -8.61 -1.52
CA SER A 27 12.02 -7.41 -2.27
C SER A 27 13.11 -6.69 -1.48
N SER A 28 14.28 -6.54 -2.09
CA SER A 28 15.46 -5.83 -1.58
C SER A 28 15.21 -4.36 -1.23
N LEU A 29 13.95 -3.90 -1.31
CA LEU A 29 13.44 -2.64 -0.79
C LEU A 29 13.30 -2.59 0.74
N ALA A 30 13.86 -3.55 1.49
CA ALA A 30 13.83 -3.61 2.95
C ALA A 30 14.60 -2.45 3.64
N LYS A 31 15.36 -1.66 2.86
CA LYS A 31 16.14 -0.52 3.36
C LYS A 31 15.49 0.85 3.13
N LYS A 32 14.24 0.91 2.62
CA LYS A 32 13.53 2.19 2.46
C LYS A 32 12.68 2.51 3.69
N PRO A 33 12.58 3.80 4.09
CA PRO A 33 11.75 4.19 5.21
C PRO A 33 10.27 3.88 4.92
N LEU A 34 9.72 2.87 5.59
CA LEU A 34 8.34 2.44 5.44
C LEU A 34 7.38 3.38 6.17
N ASN A 35 6.20 3.61 5.57
CA ASN A 35 5.13 4.46 6.09
C ASN A 35 5.54 5.92 6.39
N LYS A 36 6.70 6.35 5.89
CA LYS A 36 7.19 7.72 6.00
C LYS A 36 6.94 8.44 4.67
N PRO A 37 6.05 9.44 4.63
CA PRO A 37 5.86 10.25 3.44
C PRO A 37 7.10 11.12 3.20
N MET A 38 7.51 11.22 1.95
CA MET A 38 8.68 11.95 1.47
C MET A 38 8.24 12.87 0.34
N ARG A 39 9.02 13.91 0.03
CA ARG A 39 8.80 14.70 -1.19
C ARG A 39 9.02 13.83 -2.42
N GLY A 40 8.06 13.86 -3.33
CA GLY A 40 8.04 13.02 -4.52
C GLY A 40 8.49 13.76 -5.77
N ASP A 41 8.91 12.99 -6.78
CA ASP A 41 9.41 13.51 -8.06
C ASP A 41 8.26 13.65 -9.07
N VAL A 42 7.32 12.70 -9.10
CA VAL A 42 6.17 12.71 -10.03
C VAL A 42 5.00 13.49 -9.44
N LYS A 43 4.67 13.23 -8.17
CA LYS A 43 3.63 13.93 -7.40
C LYS A 43 4.25 14.63 -6.21
N LYS A 44 3.49 15.46 -5.49
CA LYS A 44 4.04 16.28 -4.39
C LYS A 44 4.70 15.43 -3.30
N PHE A 45 4.12 14.28 -3.00
CA PHE A 45 4.64 13.34 -2.02
C PHE A 45 4.65 11.90 -2.55
N LYS A 46 5.59 11.11 -2.02
CA LYS A 46 5.71 9.66 -2.22
C LYS A 46 5.80 8.97 -0.86
N VAL A 47 5.22 7.79 -0.74
CA VAL A 47 5.33 6.96 0.47
C VAL A 47 5.47 5.49 0.08
N PHE A 48 6.32 4.78 0.81
CA PHE A 48 6.48 3.34 0.65
C PHE A 48 5.65 2.64 1.72
N VAL A 49 4.73 1.80 1.29
CA VAL A 49 3.81 1.08 2.19
C VAL A 49 3.97 -0.41 1.96
N LYS A 50 3.96 -1.19 3.04
CA LYS A 50 3.96 -2.65 2.96
C LYS A 50 2.51 -3.14 2.88
N ASN A 51 2.19 -3.89 1.83
CA ASN A 51 0.89 -4.57 1.71
C ASN A 51 0.84 -5.81 2.61
N ALA A 52 -0.36 -6.39 2.80
CA ALA A 52 -0.55 -7.65 3.53
C ALA A 52 0.33 -8.78 2.96
N ASP A 53 0.48 -8.81 1.63
CA ASP A 53 1.35 -9.77 0.90
C ASP A 53 2.84 -9.55 1.15
N GLY A 54 3.22 -8.54 1.93
CA GLY A 54 4.59 -8.21 2.29
C GLY A 54 5.40 -7.53 1.19
N ARG A 55 4.75 -7.18 0.07
CA ARG A 55 5.35 -6.36 -1.00
C ARG A 55 5.34 -4.89 -0.59
N VAL A 56 6.43 -4.19 -0.90
CA VAL A 56 6.50 -2.73 -0.71
C VAL A 56 5.98 -2.04 -1.96
N VAL A 57 4.91 -1.26 -1.81
CA VAL A 57 4.29 -0.48 -2.87
C VAL A 57 4.68 0.99 -2.69
N LYS A 58 5.06 1.64 -3.79
CA LYS A 58 5.23 3.10 -3.84
C LYS A 58 3.86 3.73 -4.15
N VAL A 59 3.39 4.56 -3.24
CA VAL A 59 2.16 5.35 -3.43
C VAL A 59 2.57 6.81 -3.63
N ASN A 60 2.22 7.37 -4.78
CA ASN A 60 2.40 8.80 -5.09
C ASN A 60 1.08 9.52 -4.78
N PHE A 61 1.15 10.67 -4.10
CA PHE A 61 -0.04 11.40 -3.69
C PHE A 61 0.18 12.92 -3.63
N GLY A 62 -0.93 13.65 -3.73
CA GLY A 62 -0.96 15.10 -3.78
C GLY A 62 -0.58 15.68 -5.14
N ASP A 63 -1.11 16.86 -5.45
CA ASP A 63 -0.74 17.60 -6.65
C ASP A 63 0.39 18.58 -6.33
N LYS A 64 1.33 18.78 -7.26
CA LYS A 64 2.43 19.74 -7.11
C LYS A 64 1.91 21.18 -7.12
N ASN A 65 0.90 21.45 -7.95
CA ASN A 65 0.36 22.78 -8.19
C ASN A 65 -0.63 23.20 -7.11
N MET A 66 -1.10 22.27 -6.27
CA MET A 66 -2.02 22.57 -5.18
C MET A 66 -1.32 22.65 -3.83
N GLU A 67 -1.60 23.72 -3.11
CA GLU A 67 -1.22 23.88 -1.71
C GLU A 67 -2.25 23.24 -0.77
N ILE A 68 -1.74 22.66 0.31
CA ILE A 68 -2.58 22.10 1.36
C ILE A 68 -2.88 23.21 2.37
N ARG A 69 -3.97 23.95 2.14
CA ARG A 69 -4.47 25.07 2.96
C ARG A 69 -5.10 24.57 4.26
N ARG A 70 -4.27 24.19 5.23
CA ARG A 70 -4.68 23.52 6.50
C ARG A 70 -4.98 24.50 7.62
N ASP A 71 -4.32 25.64 7.56
CA ASP A 71 -4.56 26.87 8.31
C ASP A 71 -6.02 27.32 8.15
N ASN A 72 -6.62 27.13 6.97
CA ASN A 72 -8.02 27.45 6.73
C ASN A 72 -8.94 26.28 7.15
N PRO A 73 -9.75 26.43 8.23
CA PRO A 73 -10.61 25.37 8.73
C PRO A 73 -11.75 25.02 7.75
N LYS A 74 -12.23 25.99 6.96
CA LYS A 74 -13.28 25.78 5.95
C LYS A 74 -12.77 24.90 4.81
N ALA A 75 -11.56 25.18 4.33
CA ALA A 75 -10.91 24.36 3.30
C ALA A 75 -10.65 22.93 3.81
N LYS A 76 -10.18 22.79 5.06
CA LYS A 76 -9.99 21.49 5.70
C LYS A 76 -11.30 20.68 5.79
N LYS A 77 -12.38 21.30 6.24
CA LYS A 77 -13.71 20.66 6.33
C LYS A 77 -14.21 20.23 4.95
N SER A 78 -14.14 21.11 3.95
CA SER A 78 -14.54 20.81 2.57
C SER A 78 -13.74 19.66 1.96
N PHE A 79 -12.42 19.66 2.12
CA PHE A 79 -11.57 18.56 1.63
C PHE A 79 -11.96 17.23 2.27
N ARG A 80 -12.13 17.21 3.60
CA ARG A 80 -12.49 16.00 4.34
C ARG A 80 -13.86 15.45 3.94
N ALA A 81 -14.83 16.33 3.72
CA ALA A 81 -16.17 15.96 3.27
C ALA A 81 -16.14 15.36 1.85
N ARG A 82 -15.53 16.05 0.89
CA ARG A 82 -15.45 15.57 -0.51
C ARG A 82 -14.64 14.29 -0.66
N HIS A 83 -13.60 14.10 0.15
CA HIS A 83 -12.74 12.92 0.09
C HIS A 83 -13.11 11.81 1.08
N LYS A 84 -14.21 11.95 1.85
CA LYS A 84 -14.68 10.97 2.82
C LYS A 84 -13.57 10.50 3.75
N CYS A 85 -12.85 11.45 4.33
CA CYS A 85 -11.68 11.17 5.18
C CYS A 85 -12.01 10.50 6.53
N GLU A 86 -13.29 10.24 6.81
CA GLU A 86 -13.76 9.41 7.93
C GLU A 86 -13.43 7.94 7.69
N ASN A 87 -13.64 7.43 6.48
CA ASN A 87 -13.22 6.08 6.07
C ASN A 87 -12.30 6.14 4.84
N PRO A 88 -11.04 6.56 5.02
CA PRO A 88 -10.09 6.73 3.92
C PRO A 88 -9.62 5.40 3.30
N GLY A 89 -9.91 4.26 3.91
CA GLY A 89 -9.52 2.93 3.44
C GLY A 89 -8.07 2.56 3.79
N PRO A 90 -7.49 1.52 3.14
CA PRO A 90 -6.19 0.99 3.51
C PRO A 90 -5.05 1.96 3.21
N LYS A 91 -3.94 1.83 3.95
CA LYS A 91 -2.71 2.63 3.80
C LYS A 91 -2.09 2.53 2.40
N THR A 92 -2.48 1.53 1.62
CA THR A 92 -1.99 1.29 0.26
C THR A 92 -2.61 2.27 -0.75
N LYS A 93 -3.70 2.97 -0.38
CA LYS A 93 -4.36 3.96 -1.24
C LYS A 93 -3.83 5.37 -1.01
N ALA A 94 -3.71 6.15 -2.08
CA ALA A 94 -3.30 7.54 -2.03
C ALA A 94 -4.25 8.41 -1.17
N ARG A 95 -5.55 8.08 -1.16
CA ARG A 95 -6.57 8.78 -0.37
C ARG A 95 -6.23 8.82 1.13
N TYR A 96 -5.77 7.70 1.69
CA TYR A 96 -5.36 7.62 3.09
C TYR A 96 -4.28 8.63 3.43
N TRP A 97 -3.26 8.73 2.58
CA TRP A 97 -2.16 9.67 2.78
C TRP A 97 -2.58 11.11 2.57
N SER A 98 -3.41 11.40 1.56
CA SER A 98 -3.98 12.73 1.37
C SER A 98 -4.79 13.19 2.59
N CYS A 99 -5.67 12.35 3.13
CA CYS A 99 -6.42 12.66 4.35
C CYS A 99 -5.50 12.87 5.57
N LYS A 100 -4.40 12.12 5.66
CA LYS A 100 -3.39 12.29 6.72
C LYS A 100 -2.64 13.63 6.59
N MET A 101 -2.35 14.07 5.38
CA MET A 101 -1.73 15.38 5.15
C MET A 101 -2.67 16.54 5.49
N TRP A 102 -3.97 16.38 5.23
CA TRP A 102 -5.03 17.33 5.60
C TRP A 102 -5.49 17.22 7.07
N SER A 103 -4.65 16.65 7.94
CA SER A 103 -4.87 16.62 9.39
C SER A 103 -4.33 17.90 10.06
N THR A 104 -4.59 18.04 11.37
CA THR A 104 -4.13 19.18 12.18
C THR A 104 -2.59 19.21 12.36
N LYS A 105 -1.87 18.12 12.04
CA LYS A 105 -0.40 18.07 12.17
C LYS A 105 0.29 18.80 11.00
N PRO A 106 1.29 19.66 11.23
CA PRO A 106 2.02 20.34 10.16
C PRO A 106 2.81 19.33 9.30
N VAL A 107 2.91 19.58 7.99
CA VAL A 107 3.54 18.68 7.00
C VAL A 107 4.99 18.42 7.40
N SER A 108 5.68 19.43 7.92
CA SER A 108 7.04 19.31 8.45
C SER A 108 7.18 18.21 9.51
N LYS A 109 6.22 18.07 10.43
CA LYS A 109 6.22 17.00 11.45
C LYS A 109 5.81 15.65 10.88
N VAL A 110 4.98 15.62 9.83
CA VAL A 110 4.59 14.39 9.13
C VAL A 110 5.76 13.81 8.30
N LEU A 111 6.58 14.68 7.70
CA LEU A 111 7.74 14.31 6.90
C LEU A 111 8.97 13.97 7.74
N LYS A 112 9.21 14.67 8.85
CA LYS A 112 10.40 14.50 9.71
C LYS A 112 10.39 13.23 10.56
N GLY A 113 9.37 12.37 10.44
CA GLY A 113 9.28 11.03 11.01
C GLY A 113 9.96 10.86 12.37
N LYS A 114 9.23 11.12 13.46
CA LYS A 114 9.63 10.70 14.82
C LYS A 114 10.10 9.24 14.81
#